data_AF-A0A800F699-F1
#
_entry.id   AF-A0A800F699-F1
#
_cell.length_a   1.000
_cell.length_b   1.000
_cell.length_c   1.000
_cell.angle_alpha   90.00
_cell.angle_beta   90.00
_cell.angle_gamma   90.00
#
_symmetry.space_group_name_H-M   'P 1'
#
loop_
_entity.id
_entity.type
_entity.pdbx_description
1 polymer ?
#
loop_
_entity_poly.entity_id
_entity_poly.type
_entity_poly.pdbx_seq_one_letter_code
_entity_poly.pdbx_strand_id
1 'polypeptide(L)'
;MMTEAIYRDGRREVLTFVDNFQWDFQTTYIFEDEVAPLLPEGTVIVVTSWHDNTAENPNNPDANQWIGWGARKVDEMSIAWFNITYLDQEYFEQLVAEREGRPAVDDRD
;
A
#
# COMPACT_ATOMS: atom_id res chain seq x y z
N MET A 1 3.75 6.68 -3.92
CA MET A 1 3.51 5.22 -3.95
C MET A 1 2.16 4.93 -3.33
N MET A 2 1.40 3.98 -3.87
CA MET A 2 0.06 3.63 -3.42
C MET A 2 -0.14 2.13 -3.39
N THR A 3 -0.86 1.65 -2.37
CA THR A 3 -1.36 0.28 -2.30
C THR A 3 -2.88 0.31 -2.19
N GLU A 4 -3.55 -0.57 -2.92
CA GLU A 4 -5.00 -0.69 -2.94
C GLU A 4 -5.43 -2.14 -2.73
N ALA A 5 -6.57 -2.33 -2.06
CA ALA A 5 -7.33 -3.56 -2.11
C ALA A 5 -8.42 -3.45 -3.18
N ILE A 6 -8.53 -4.48 -4.03
CA ILE A 6 -9.65 -4.68 -4.94
C ILE A 6 -10.42 -5.91 -4.46
N TYR A 7 -11.67 -5.70 -4.07
CA TYR A 7 -12.56 -6.75 -3.57
C TYR A 7 -13.25 -7.49 -4.73
N ARG A 8 -13.83 -8.67 -4.45
CA ARG A 8 -14.52 -9.50 -5.47
C ARG A 8 -15.71 -8.79 -6.12
N ASP A 9 -16.34 -7.84 -5.43
CA ASP A 9 -17.43 -7.01 -5.95
C ASP A 9 -16.94 -5.86 -6.86
N GLY A 10 -15.63 -5.71 -7.03
CA GLY A 10 -15.00 -4.65 -7.82
C GLY A 10 -14.75 -3.35 -7.04
N ARG A 11 -15.15 -3.26 -5.76
CA ARG A 11 -14.84 -2.12 -4.91
C ARG A 11 -13.33 -1.99 -4.74
N ARG A 12 -12.84 -0.75 -4.73
CA ARG A 12 -11.44 -0.41 -4.51
C ARG A 12 -11.30 0.41 -3.25
N GLU A 13 -10.27 0.13 -2.47
CA GLU A 13 -9.95 0.82 -1.23
C GLU A 13 -8.46 1.09 -1.17
N VAL A 14 -8.09 2.35 -0.95
CA VAL A 14 -6.69 2.73 -0.75
C VAL A 14 -6.27 2.30 0.65
N LEU A 15 -5.25 1.46 0.75
CA LEU A 15 -4.72 0.99 2.02
C LEU A 15 -3.61 1.91 2.53
N THR A 16 -2.71 2.31 1.64
CA THR A 16 -1.61 3.22 1.98
C THR A 16 -1.33 4.12 0.80
N PHE A 17 -1.15 5.40 1.07
CA PHE A 17 -0.76 6.40 0.09
C PHE A 17 0.36 7.26 0.66
N VAL A 18 1.50 7.25 -0.02
CA VAL A 18 2.63 8.13 0.25
C VAL A 18 2.77 9.03 -0.97
N ASP A 19 2.36 10.28 -0.84
CA ASP A 19 2.31 11.27 -1.90
C ASP A 19 3.70 11.63 -2.42
N ASN A 20 4.69 11.74 -1.53
CA ASN A 20 6.08 12.09 -1.83
C ASN A 20 7.08 11.03 -1.36
N PHE A 21 6.95 9.81 -1.89
CA PHE A 21 7.87 8.72 -1.57
C PHE A 21 9.31 9.05 -1.99
N GLN A 22 10.27 8.90 -1.08
CA GLN A 22 11.71 9.06 -1.34
C GLN A 22 12.41 7.71 -1.17
N TRP A 23 13.19 7.29 -2.17
CA TRP A 23 13.80 5.95 -2.21
C TRP A 23 14.84 5.70 -1.11
N ASP A 24 15.45 6.78 -0.60
CA ASP A 24 16.41 6.78 0.50
C ASP A 24 15.74 6.68 1.89
N PHE A 25 14.43 6.90 1.97
CA PHE A 25 13.63 6.76 3.18
C PHE A 25 12.61 5.62 3.06
N GLN A 26 13.06 4.41 3.41
CA GLN A 26 12.23 3.20 3.42
C GLN A 26 11.82 2.86 4.86
N THR A 27 10.54 3.02 5.18
CA THR A 27 9.97 2.74 6.51
C THR A 27 8.77 1.81 6.41
N THR A 28 8.41 1.17 7.52
CA THR A 28 7.19 0.38 7.66
C THR A 28 6.08 1.28 8.18
N TYR A 29 4.96 1.34 7.46
CA TYR A 29 3.72 1.96 7.93
C TYR A 29 2.87 0.87 8.59
N ILE A 30 2.66 0.99 9.91
CA ILE A 30 1.93 0.01 10.71
C ILE A 30 0.54 0.57 10.96
N PHE A 31 -0.50 -0.21 10.63
CA PHE A 31 -1.88 0.14 10.98
C PHE A 31 -2.11 -0.06 12.47
N GLU A 32 -2.95 0.77 13.07
CA GLU A 32 -3.46 0.50 14.41
C GLU A 32 -4.42 -0.69 14.39
N ASP A 33 -4.49 -1.44 15.48
CA ASP A 33 -5.17 -2.75 15.55
C ASP A 33 -6.64 -2.68 15.09
N GLU A 34 -7.33 -1.57 15.39
CA GLU A 34 -8.76 -1.42 15.11
C GLU A 34 -9.06 -1.01 13.66
N VAL A 35 -8.08 -0.43 12.96
CA VAL A 35 -8.22 0.10 11.60
C VAL A 35 -7.42 -0.71 10.57
N ALA A 36 -6.62 -1.69 11.03
CA ALA A 36 -5.92 -2.63 10.15
C ALA A 36 -6.91 -3.32 9.20
N PRO A 37 -6.74 -3.26 7.87
CA PRO A 37 -7.73 -3.76 6.92
C PRO A 37 -8.07 -5.25 7.11
N LEU A 38 -9.35 -5.58 7.18
CA LEU A 38 -9.83 -6.97 7.07
C LEU A 38 -10.06 -7.29 5.60
N LEU A 39 -9.25 -8.20 5.06
CA LEU A 39 -9.23 -8.54 3.64
C LEU A 39 -9.87 -9.91 3.44
N PRO A 40 -11.12 -10.00 2.95
CA PRO A 40 -11.78 -11.28 2.69
C PRO A 40 -11.10 -12.05 1.55
N GLU A 41 -11.36 -13.34 1.48
CA GLU A 41 -10.80 -14.21 0.45
C GLU A 41 -11.08 -13.70 -0.97
N GLY A 42 -10.05 -13.70 -1.80
CA GLY A 42 -10.12 -13.20 -3.19
C GLY A 42 -9.92 -11.70 -3.34
N THR A 43 -9.58 -10.98 -2.25
CA THR A 43 -9.06 -9.62 -2.34
C THR A 43 -7.73 -9.60 -3.11
N VAL A 44 -7.58 -8.69 -4.05
CA VAL A 44 -6.35 -8.46 -4.81
C VAL A 44 -5.67 -7.20 -4.30
N ILE A 45 -4.39 -7.30 -3.92
CA ILE A 45 -3.58 -6.13 -3.59
C ILE A 45 -2.89 -5.62 -4.84
N VAL A 46 -3.09 -4.33 -5.13
CA VAL A 46 -2.46 -3.63 -6.26
C VAL A 46 -1.45 -2.63 -5.71
N VAL A 47 -0.25 -2.62 -6.29
CA VAL A 47 0.81 -1.67 -5.96
C VAL A 47 1.01 -0.76 -7.16
N THR A 48 0.89 0.55 -6.93
CA THR A 48 1.18 1.59 -7.93
C THR A 48 2.35 2.43 -7.46
N SER A 49 3.38 2.49 -8.29
CA SER A 49 4.56 3.35 -8.09
C SER A 49 4.66 4.35 -9.23
N TRP A 50 5.13 5.55 -8.91
CA TRP A 50 5.38 6.61 -9.88
C TRP A 50 6.88 6.88 -9.90
N HIS A 51 7.44 6.90 -11.11
CA HIS A 51 8.84 7.21 -11.35
C HIS A 51 8.93 8.55 -12.06
N ASP A 52 9.64 9.50 -11.44
CA ASP A 52 9.86 10.82 -12.01
C ASP A 52 11.16 10.85 -12.81
N ASN A 53 11.03 10.66 -14.14
CA ASN A 53 12.13 10.73 -15.08
C ASN A 53 12.31 12.14 -15.70
N THR A 54 11.80 13.20 -15.07
CA THR A 54 12.02 14.57 -15.56
C THR A 54 13.47 15.02 -15.32
N ALA A 55 13.94 15.97 -16.13
CA ALA A 55 15.28 16.56 -15.98
C ALA A 55 15.42 17.45 -14.72
N GLU A 56 14.31 17.78 -14.06
CA GLU A 56 14.28 18.60 -12.86
C GLU A 56 14.45 17.78 -11.57
N ASN A 57 14.30 16.45 -11.64
CA ASN A 57 14.50 15.57 -10.50
C ASN A 57 16.00 15.38 -10.20
N PRO A 58 16.56 15.94 -9.10
CA PRO A 58 17.98 15.82 -8.79
C PRO A 58 18.41 14.40 -8.43
N ASN A 59 17.45 13.53 -8.10
CA ASN A 59 17.71 12.12 -7.82
C ASN A 59 17.80 11.26 -9.09
N ASN A 60 17.48 11.83 -10.26
CA ASN A 60 17.62 11.17 -11.55
C ASN A 60 18.96 11.56 -12.21
N PRO A 61 19.94 10.65 -12.30
CA PRO A 61 21.27 10.98 -12.82
C PRO A 61 21.30 11.25 -14.34
N ASP A 62 20.37 10.70 -15.13
CA ASP A 62 20.26 10.95 -16.58
C ASP A 62 18.83 10.70 -17.10
N ALA A 63 18.05 11.78 -17.21
CA ALA A 63 16.67 11.75 -17.71
C ALA A 63 16.52 11.30 -19.17
N ASN A 64 17.60 11.22 -19.96
CA ASN A 64 17.54 10.78 -21.36
C ASN A 64 17.70 9.27 -21.53
N GLN A 65 18.05 8.54 -20.46
CA GLN A 65 18.21 7.09 -20.52
C GLN A 65 16.87 6.39 -20.32
N TRP A 66 16.68 5.30 -21.06
CA TRP A 66 15.63 4.35 -20.74
C TRP A 66 16.10 3.45 -19.60
N ILE A 67 15.47 3.60 -18.44
CA ILE A 67 15.74 2.79 -17.25
C ILE A 67 14.58 1.82 -17.05
N GLY A 68 14.91 0.55 -16.94
CA GLY A 68 13.96 -0.52 -16.67
C GLY A 68 14.18 -1.14 -15.29
N TRP A 69 13.44 -2.21 -15.03
CA TRP A 69 13.62 -2.99 -13.80
C TRP A 69 15.01 -3.66 -13.75
N GLY A 70 15.62 -3.67 -12.58
CA GLY A 70 16.86 -4.40 -12.33
C GLY A 70 17.36 -4.25 -10.90
N ALA A 71 18.47 -4.93 -10.58
CA ALA A 71 19.03 -5.00 -9.24
C ALA A 71 20.21 -4.04 -9.00
N ARG A 72 20.63 -3.27 -10.02
CA ARG A 72 21.73 -2.32 -9.90
C ARG A 72 21.20 -1.00 -9.36
N LYS A 73 22.10 -0.18 -8.79
CA LYS A 73 21.76 1.18 -8.32
C LYS A 73 21.18 2.11 -9.39
N VAL A 74 21.42 1.81 -10.66
CA VAL A 74 20.98 2.61 -11.81
C VAL A 74 19.73 2.04 -12.48
N ASP A 75 19.21 0.91 -11.95
CA ASP A 75 17.96 0.32 -12.41
C ASP A 75 16.83 0.69 -11.45
N GLU A 76 15.58 0.56 -11.91
CA GLU A 76 14.40 0.86 -11.11
C GLU A 76 13.81 -0.36 -10.41
N MET A 77 13.09 -0.10 -9.32
CA MET A 77 12.27 -1.09 -8.61
C MET A 77 10.90 -0.52 -8.26
N SER A 78 9.90 -1.39 -8.16
CA SER A 78 8.58 -1.09 -7.62
C SER A 78 8.15 -2.25 -6.75
N ILE A 79 8.42 -2.16 -5.45
CA ILE A 79 8.26 -3.26 -4.50
C ILE A 79 7.56 -2.71 -3.27
N ALA A 80 6.50 -3.39 -2.83
CA ALA A 80 5.89 -3.21 -1.52
C ALA A 80 6.06 -4.49 -0.71
N TRP A 81 6.37 -4.35 0.58
CA TRP A 81 6.44 -5.46 1.51
C TRP A 81 5.23 -5.40 2.44
N PHE A 82 4.53 -6.53 2.59
CA PHE A 82 3.36 -6.63 3.45
C PHE A 82 3.58 -7.69 4.52
N ASN A 83 3.26 -7.36 5.76
CA ASN A 83 3.07 -8.33 6.83
C ASN A 83 1.59 -8.65 6.91
N ILE A 84 1.22 -9.91 6.69
CA ILE A 84 -0.18 -10.37 6.64
C ILE A 84 -0.35 -11.49 7.65
N THR A 85 -1.37 -11.37 8.48
CA THR A 85 -1.82 -12.45 9.37
C THR A 85 -3.02 -13.13 8.73
N TYR A 86 -2.92 -14.44 8.50
CA TYR A 86 -4.04 -15.24 8.03
C TYR A 86 -4.93 -15.63 9.21
N LEU A 87 -6.22 -15.41 9.07
CA LEU A 87 -7.25 -15.74 10.06
C LEU A 87 -8.04 -16.95 9.59
N ASP A 88 -8.56 -17.74 10.52
CA ASP A 88 -9.65 -18.65 10.20
C ASP A 88 -10.94 -17.87 9.92
N GLN A 89 -11.89 -18.53 9.26
CA GLN A 89 -13.11 -17.89 8.81
C GLN A 89 -13.99 -17.41 9.96
N GLU A 90 -14.08 -18.18 11.05
CA GLU A 90 -14.91 -17.86 12.21
C GLU A 90 -14.40 -16.59 12.92
N TYR A 91 -13.09 -16.51 13.14
CA TYR A 91 -12.46 -15.35 13.76
C TYR A 91 -12.48 -14.12 12.86
N PHE A 92 -12.33 -14.28 11.53
CA PHE A 92 -12.52 -13.18 10.59
C PHE A 92 -13.93 -12.59 10.69
N GLU A 93 -14.96 -13.44 10.67
CA GLU A 93 -16.37 -13.01 10.78
C GLU A 93 -16.66 -12.31 12.11
N GLN A 94 -16.07 -12.80 13.21
CA GLN A 94 -16.14 -12.14 14.50
C GLN A 94 -15.60 -10.71 14.45
N LEU A 95 -14.39 -10.51 13.90
CA LEU A 95 -13.78 -9.18 13.80
C LEU A 95 -14.57 -8.22 12.91
N VAL A 96 -15.16 -8.73 11.81
CA VAL A 96 -16.05 -7.92 10.96
C VAL A 96 -17.26 -7.45 11.75
N ALA A 97 -17.96 -8.36 12.44
CA ALA A 97 -19.14 -8.02 13.23
C ALA A 97 -18.81 -7.04 14.38
N GLU A 98 -17.67 -7.21 15.03
CA GLU A 98 -17.19 -6.30 16.07
C GLU A 98 -16.94 -4.88 15.53
N ARG A 99 -16.47 -4.73 14.29
CA ARG A 99 -16.23 -3.43 13.66
C ARG A 99 -17.51 -2.76 13.15
N GLU A 100 -18.43 -3.52 12.57
CA GLU A 100 -19.73 -2.99 12.13
C GLU A 100 -20.61 -2.53 13.30
N GLY A 101 -20.46 -3.15 14.46
CA GLY A 101 -21.18 -2.78 15.69
C GLY A 101 -20.61 -1.56 16.43
N ARG A 102 -19.44 -1.06 16.05
CA ARG A 102 -18.82 0.11 16.70
C ARG A 102 -19.38 1.41 16.11
N PRO A 103 -19.74 2.40 16.94
CA PRO A 103 -20.00 3.74 16.44
C PRO A 103 -18.74 4.28 15.76
N ALA A 104 -18.91 5.02 14.66
CA ALA A 104 -17.79 5.63 13.94
C ALA A 104 -16.94 6.46 14.91
N VAL A 105 -15.62 6.25 14.87
CA VAL A 105 -14.66 7.06 15.62
C VAL A 105 -14.76 8.50 15.09
N ASP A 106 -15.06 9.44 15.97
CA ASP A 106 -15.11 10.87 15.63
C ASP A 106 -13.67 11.41 15.66
N ASP A 107 -12.96 11.37 14.53
CA ASP A 107 -11.59 11.87 14.37
C ASP A 107 -11.50 13.42 14.37
N ARG A 108 -12.35 14.09 15.16
CA ARG A 108 -12.31 15.54 15.40
C ARG A 108 -11.64 15.83 16.74
N ASP A 109 -10.35 15.54 16.87
CA ASP A 109 -9.45 16.14 17.87
C ASP A 109 -8.01 16.19 17.34
#